data_AF-A0A3M6VQP2-F1
#
_entry.id   AF-A0A3M6VQP2-F1
#
_cell.length_a   1.000
_cell.length_b   1.000
_cell.length_c   1.000
_cell.angle_alpha   90.00
_cell.angle_beta   90.00
_cell.angle_gamma   90.00
#
_symmetry.space_group_name_H-M   'P 1'
#
loop_
_entity.id
_entity.type
_entity.pdbx_description
1 polymer ?
#
loop_
_entity_poly.entity_id
_entity_poly.type
_entity_poly.pdbx_seq_one_letter_code
_entity_poly.pdbx_strand_id
1 'polypeptide(L)'
;MEKWLDSSRKERKEIENLKVKGKEINWDEDMLERIPALKEIQKKIARQNGPSHKGGNNEAKLADAVHPSEQWIVELLKFKKNISEIDVKLLKDISVTVDAAVTEEDVVNANLKKMKTDKEYVLNSIRFIDQEEAKAIRSTGKGGVPGRHSPGSESGSFVNGDEQPTPKAHTPSPKPARTASPKLARAMSPAPLKHAVSPSKISPSMTTTTSSPAPASKPRPALRSEEF
;
A
#
# COMPACT_ATOMS: atom_id res chain seq x y z
N MET A 1 0.38 -11.29 3.37
CA MET A 1 1.04 -9.99 3.65
C MET A 1 2.44 -9.96 3.06
N GLU A 2 3.33 -10.93 3.34
CA GLU A 2 4.67 -10.97 2.69
C GLU A 2 4.61 -11.11 1.17
N LYS A 3 3.80 -12.04 0.64
CA LYS A 3 3.56 -12.18 -0.80
C LYS A 3 3.04 -10.91 -1.46
N TRP A 4 2.27 -10.09 -0.72
CA TRP A 4 1.76 -8.82 -1.23
C TRP A 4 2.89 -7.79 -1.33
N LEU A 5 3.77 -7.71 -0.31
CA LEU A 5 4.95 -6.84 -0.35
C LEU A 5 5.89 -7.23 -1.50
N ASP A 6 6.06 -8.52 -1.78
CA ASP A 6 6.89 -8.96 -2.91
C ASP A 6 6.27 -8.57 -4.27
N SER A 7 4.97 -8.75 -4.45
CA SER A 7 4.25 -8.32 -5.65
C SER A 7 4.28 -6.80 -5.82
N SER A 8 4.01 -6.04 -4.75
CA SER A 8 4.05 -4.58 -4.74
C SER A 8 5.44 -4.05 -5.13
N ARG A 9 6.50 -4.64 -4.55
CA ARG A 9 7.90 -4.30 -4.92
C ARG A 9 8.21 -4.58 -6.39
N LYS A 10 7.66 -5.65 -6.96
CA LYS A 10 7.83 -6.00 -8.37
C LYS A 10 7.10 -5.00 -9.28
N GLU A 11 5.85 -4.71 -8.98
CA GLU A 11 5.04 -3.74 -9.73
C GLU A 11 5.66 -2.34 -9.69
N ARG A 12 6.11 -1.87 -8.52
CA ARG A 12 6.81 -0.58 -8.41
C ARG A 12 8.04 -0.53 -9.30
N LYS A 13 8.85 -1.61 -9.34
CA LYS A 13 10.03 -1.67 -10.23
C LYS A 13 9.65 -1.59 -11.71
N GLU A 14 8.53 -2.21 -12.09
CA GLU A 14 8.02 -2.13 -13.46
C GLU A 14 7.56 -0.72 -13.81
N ILE A 15 6.86 -0.05 -12.89
CA ILE A 15 6.44 1.35 -13.04
C ILE A 15 7.65 2.30 -13.10
N GLU A 16 8.67 2.09 -12.26
CA GLU A 16 9.92 2.86 -12.31
C GLU A 16 10.65 2.67 -13.65
N ASN A 17 10.61 1.48 -14.24
CA ASN A 17 11.16 1.24 -15.58
C ASN A 17 10.44 2.06 -16.66
N LEU A 18 9.12 2.25 -16.54
CA LEU A 18 8.37 3.15 -17.44
C LEU A 18 8.83 4.61 -17.29
N LYS A 19 9.09 5.05 -16.06
CA LYS A 19 9.64 6.39 -15.78
C LYS A 19 11.02 6.59 -16.43
N VAL A 20 11.90 5.58 -16.37
CA VAL A 20 13.21 5.64 -17.03
C VAL A 20 13.05 5.76 -18.54
N LYS A 21 12.26 4.87 -19.15
CA LYS A 21 11.98 4.90 -20.60
C LYS A 21 11.36 6.21 -21.05
N GLY A 22 10.41 6.76 -20.29
CA GLY A 22 9.81 8.05 -20.65
C GLY A 22 10.80 9.22 -20.56
N LYS A 23 11.80 9.15 -19.67
CA LYS A 23 12.89 10.16 -19.60
C LYS A 23 13.91 10.05 -20.74
N GLU A 24 13.98 8.90 -21.41
CA GLU A 24 14.82 8.73 -22.60
C GLU A 24 14.23 9.44 -23.83
N ILE A 25 12.94 9.80 -23.79
CA ILE A 25 12.28 10.54 -24.87
C ILE A 25 12.69 12.01 -24.80
N ASN A 26 13.59 12.41 -25.70
CA ASN A 26 13.99 13.81 -25.86
C ASN A 26 13.13 14.51 -26.91
N TRP A 27 12.05 15.16 -26.47
CA TRP A 27 11.16 15.93 -27.35
C TRP A 27 11.82 17.18 -27.96
N ASP A 28 12.87 17.70 -27.31
CA ASP A 28 13.62 18.88 -27.75
C ASP A 28 14.63 18.57 -28.86
N GLU A 29 15.10 17.32 -28.96
CA GLU A 29 15.99 16.85 -30.04
C GLU A 29 15.31 15.90 -31.04
N ASP A 30 13.97 15.82 -30.98
CA ASP A 30 13.16 15.00 -31.85
C ASP A 30 13.45 15.29 -33.34
N MET A 31 13.23 14.30 -34.21
CA MET A 31 13.50 14.40 -35.64
C MET A 31 12.81 15.59 -36.30
N LEU A 32 11.65 16.02 -35.79
CA LEU A 32 10.94 17.19 -36.30
C LEU A 32 11.75 18.49 -36.12
N GLU A 33 12.60 18.61 -35.10
CA GLU A 33 13.50 19.77 -34.93
C GLU A 33 14.68 19.75 -35.92
N ARG A 34 14.95 18.62 -36.57
CA ARG A 34 16.06 18.48 -37.53
C ARG A 34 15.66 18.88 -38.94
N ILE A 35 14.37 18.94 -39.26
CA ILE A 35 13.88 19.22 -40.62
C ILE A 35 13.80 20.74 -40.84
N PRO A 36 14.61 21.34 -41.72
CA PRO A 36 14.63 22.80 -41.91
C PRO A 36 13.28 23.38 -42.38
N ALA A 37 12.56 22.65 -43.24
CA ALA A 37 11.25 23.07 -43.73
C ALA A 37 10.21 23.23 -42.60
N LEU A 38 10.31 22.41 -41.54
CA LEU A 38 9.44 22.53 -40.37
C LEU A 38 9.73 23.82 -39.59
N LYS A 39 11.00 24.23 -39.50
CA LYS A 39 11.40 25.48 -38.83
C LYS A 39 10.84 26.71 -39.52
N GLU A 40 10.79 26.71 -40.85
CA GLU A 40 10.20 27.81 -41.61
C GLU A 40 8.70 27.95 -41.32
N ILE A 41 7.98 26.83 -41.25
CA ILE A 41 6.56 26.82 -40.92
C ILE A 41 6.33 27.20 -39.45
N GLN A 42 7.12 26.70 -38.50
CA GLN A 42 7.10 27.15 -37.11
C GLN A 42 7.31 28.67 -37.01
N LYS A 43 8.21 29.24 -37.81
CA LYS A 43 8.44 30.70 -37.89
C LYS A 43 7.25 31.45 -38.49
N LYS A 44 6.60 30.91 -39.53
CA LYS A 44 5.33 31.46 -40.09
C LYS A 44 4.25 31.49 -39.01
N ILE A 45 4.10 30.40 -38.24
CA ILE A 45 3.15 30.27 -37.12
C ILE A 45 3.48 31.25 -35.98
N ALA A 46 4.75 31.35 -35.59
CA ALA A 46 5.18 32.22 -34.48
C ALA A 46 4.96 33.71 -34.78
N ARG A 47 5.12 34.12 -36.06
CA ARG A 47 4.85 35.50 -36.50
C ARG A 47 3.37 35.87 -36.43
N GLN A 48 2.50 34.90 -36.67
CA GLN A 48 1.05 35.03 -36.56
C GLN A 48 0.58 35.14 -35.10
N ASN A 49 1.30 34.50 -34.18
CA ASN A 49 1.03 34.50 -32.73
C ASN A 49 1.69 35.65 -31.95
N GLY A 50 2.28 36.65 -32.63
CA GLY A 50 2.87 37.83 -31.98
C GLY A 50 1.83 38.74 -31.32
N PRO A 51 2.25 39.81 -30.59
CA PRO A 51 1.34 40.70 -29.87
C PRO A 51 0.49 41.52 -30.85
N SER A 52 -0.58 40.92 -31.35
CA SER A 52 -1.59 41.56 -32.18
C SER A 52 -2.61 42.21 -31.25
N HIS A 53 -2.59 43.53 -31.17
CA HIS A 53 -3.59 44.38 -30.51
C HIS A 53 -4.96 44.31 -31.23
N LYS A 54 -5.62 43.14 -31.20
CA LYS A 54 -7.06 42.94 -31.48
C LYS A 54 -7.32 41.45 -31.38
N GLY A 55 -8.17 41.05 -30.42
CA GLY A 55 -8.59 39.68 -30.16
C GLY A 55 -9.36 39.06 -31.33
N GLY A 56 -8.63 38.68 -32.38
CA GLY A 56 -9.12 37.93 -33.52
C GLY A 56 -8.64 36.49 -33.44
N ASN A 57 -9.52 35.55 -33.83
CA ASN A 57 -9.29 34.11 -33.86
C ASN A 57 -7.95 33.75 -34.54
N ASN A 58 -6.98 33.26 -33.75
CA ASN A 58 -5.62 32.93 -34.22
C ASN A 58 -5.61 31.77 -35.22
N GLU A 59 -6.61 30.89 -35.18
CA GLU A 59 -6.69 29.71 -36.04
C GLU A 59 -7.00 30.10 -37.49
N ALA A 60 -7.90 31.07 -37.70
CA ALA A 60 -8.24 31.59 -39.02
C ALA A 60 -7.07 32.36 -39.68
N LYS A 61 -6.27 33.09 -38.88
CA LYS A 61 -5.11 33.81 -39.42
C LYS A 61 -3.93 32.89 -39.75
N LEU A 62 -3.77 31.78 -39.00
CA LEU A 62 -2.80 30.73 -39.33
C LEU A 62 -3.11 30.05 -40.66
N ALA A 63 -4.40 29.78 -40.93
CA ALA A 63 -4.85 29.15 -42.17
C ALA A 63 -4.54 30.00 -43.42
N ASP A 64 -4.53 31.32 -43.28
CA ASP A 64 -4.23 32.28 -44.36
C ASP A 64 -2.71 32.46 -44.58
N ALA A 65 -1.88 32.15 -43.58
CA ALA A 65 -0.43 32.34 -43.61
C ALA A 65 0.37 31.14 -44.13
N VAL A 66 -0.26 29.97 -44.16
CA VAL A 66 0.35 28.68 -44.47
C VAL A 66 -0.36 28.10 -45.68
N HIS A 67 0.40 27.67 -46.70
CA HIS A 67 -0.20 27.17 -47.93
C HIS A 67 -1.09 25.94 -47.61
N PRO A 68 -2.22 25.70 -48.30
CA PRO A 68 -3.07 24.54 -48.04
C PRO A 68 -2.32 23.20 -48.02
N SER A 69 -1.30 23.04 -48.88
CA SER A 69 -0.44 21.84 -48.91
C SER A 69 0.53 21.71 -47.73
N GLU A 70 0.70 22.77 -46.92
CA GLU A 70 1.52 22.80 -45.71
C GLU A 70 0.67 22.61 -44.43
N GLN A 71 -0.66 22.52 -44.53
CA GLN A 71 -1.56 22.42 -43.37
C GLN A 71 -1.32 21.14 -42.54
N TRP A 72 -1.00 20.01 -43.20
CA TRP A 72 -0.65 18.77 -42.51
C TRP A 72 0.57 18.92 -41.59
N ILE A 73 1.49 19.86 -41.90
CA ILE A 73 2.65 20.16 -41.08
C ILE A 73 2.23 20.89 -39.80
N VAL A 74 1.27 21.81 -39.90
CA VAL A 74 0.71 22.53 -38.74
C VAL A 74 0.05 21.54 -37.79
N GLU A 75 -0.74 20.61 -38.32
CA GLU A 75 -1.37 19.53 -37.54
C GLU A 75 -0.31 18.62 -36.89
N LEU A 76 0.72 18.23 -37.64
CA LEU A 76 1.83 17.42 -37.10
C LEU A 76 2.52 18.11 -35.91
N LEU A 77 2.79 19.41 -36.01
CA LEU A 77 3.36 20.20 -34.91
C LEU A 77 2.42 20.27 -33.69
N LYS A 78 1.10 20.38 -33.93
CA LYS A 78 0.08 20.34 -32.87
C LYS A 78 0.06 18.98 -32.18
N PHE A 79 0.12 17.89 -32.94
CA PHE A 79 0.22 16.53 -32.38
C PHE A 79 1.51 16.34 -31.60
N LYS A 80 2.67 16.76 -32.12
CA LYS A 80 3.95 16.73 -31.39
C LYS A 80 3.82 17.39 -30.02
N LYS A 81 3.29 18.62 -29.99
CA LYS A 81 3.09 19.36 -28.74
C LYS A 81 2.15 18.62 -27.79
N ASN A 82 1.01 18.14 -28.28
CA ASN A 82 0.04 17.42 -27.46
C ASN A 82 0.62 16.12 -26.86
N ILE A 83 1.36 15.35 -27.65
CA ILE A 83 2.01 14.12 -27.17
C ILE A 83 3.08 14.46 -26.13
N SER A 84 3.91 15.47 -26.36
CA SER A 84 4.93 15.89 -25.39
C SER A 84 4.31 16.33 -24.05
N GLU A 85 3.15 16.99 -24.07
CA GLU A 85 2.42 17.38 -22.87
C GLU A 85 1.85 16.17 -22.12
N ILE A 86 1.30 15.19 -22.85
CA ILE A 86 0.82 13.93 -22.29
C ILE A 86 1.97 13.18 -21.61
N ASP A 87 3.14 13.09 -22.25
CA ASP A 87 4.31 12.41 -21.69
C ASP A 87 4.82 13.08 -20.41
N VAL A 88 4.91 14.41 -20.40
CA VAL A 88 5.30 15.18 -19.21
C VAL A 88 4.31 14.95 -18.07
N LYS A 89 3.01 14.92 -18.36
CA LYS A 89 1.99 14.63 -17.36
C LYS A 89 2.08 13.20 -16.85
N LEU A 90 2.21 12.22 -17.74
CA LEU A 90 2.34 10.81 -17.41
C LEU A 90 3.57 10.55 -16.52
N LEU A 91 4.72 11.16 -16.83
CA LEU A 91 5.93 11.03 -16.02
C LEU A 91 5.78 11.61 -14.60
N LYS A 92 5.01 12.70 -14.46
CA LYS A 92 4.67 13.25 -13.14
C LYS A 92 3.76 12.31 -12.37
N ASP A 93 2.70 11.81 -13.02
CA ASP A 93 1.75 10.88 -12.40
C ASP A 93 2.46 9.60 -11.94
N ILE A 94 3.32 9.02 -12.78
CA ILE A 94 4.15 7.87 -12.43
C ILE A 94 5.01 8.15 -11.19
N SER A 95 5.62 9.34 -11.11
CA SER A 95 6.47 9.70 -9.96
C SER A 95 5.65 9.75 -8.66
N VAL A 96 4.47 10.37 -8.70
CA VAL A 96 3.54 10.42 -7.54
C VAL A 96 3.08 9.01 -7.15
N THR A 97 2.76 8.16 -8.12
CA THR A 97 2.34 6.77 -7.85
C THR A 97 3.46 5.94 -7.21
N VAL A 98 4.70 6.07 -7.67
CA VAL A 98 5.85 5.37 -7.08
C VAL A 98 6.06 5.79 -5.63
N ASP A 99 6.03 7.10 -5.35
CA ASP A 99 6.22 7.63 -3.99
C ASP A 99 5.09 7.17 -3.04
N ALA A 100 3.85 7.15 -3.53
CA ALA A 100 2.71 6.63 -2.79
C ALA A 100 2.87 5.13 -2.48
N ALA A 101 3.28 4.33 -3.47
CA ALA A 101 3.48 2.89 -3.29
C ALA A 101 4.60 2.59 -2.27
N VAL A 102 5.70 3.36 -2.27
CA VAL A 102 6.76 3.23 -1.24
C VAL A 102 6.19 3.48 0.15
N THR A 103 5.41 4.55 0.30
CA THR A 103 4.80 4.92 1.59
C THR A 103 3.84 3.83 2.09
N GLU A 104 3.03 3.26 1.19
CA GLU A 104 2.11 2.18 1.54
C GLU A 104 2.86 0.89 1.92
N GLU A 105 3.90 0.52 1.16
CA GLU A 105 4.75 -0.63 1.50
C GLU A 105 5.35 -0.50 2.90
N ASP A 106 5.81 0.70 3.29
CA ASP A 106 6.36 0.95 4.62
C ASP A 106 5.33 0.76 5.74
N VAL A 107 4.10 1.23 5.54
CA VAL A 107 2.99 1.04 6.49
C VAL A 107 2.65 -0.44 6.63
N VAL A 108 2.53 -1.17 5.51
CA VAL A 108 2.22 -2.61 5.54
C VAL A 108 3.36 -3.39 6.19
N ASN A 109 4.61 -3.03 5.94
CA ASN A 109 5.77 -3.65 6.55
C ASN A 109 5.84 -3.40 8.07
N ALA A 110 5.54 -2.19 8.52
CA ALA A 110 5.44 -1.86 9.95
C ALA A 110 4.33 -2.68 10.64
N ASN A 111 3.16 -2.78 10.01
CA ASN A 111 2.04 -3.59 10.51
C ASN A 111 2.40 -5.08 10.58
N LEU A 112 3.09 -5.61 9.56
CA LEU A 112 3.55 -6.99 9.56
C LEU A 112 4.52 -7.28 10.71
N LYS A 113 5.48 -6.38 10.95
CA LYS A 113 6.44 -6.49 12.07
C LYS A 113 5.74 -6.46 13.42
N LYS A 114 4.78 -5.54 13.59
CA LYS A 114 3.97 -5.44 14.81
C LYS A 114 3.20 -6.75 15.04
N MET A 115 2.50 -7.25 14.02
CA MET A 115 1.72 -8.49 14.13
C MET A 115 2.61 -9.70 14.47
N LYS A 116 3.81 -9.81 13.90
CA LYS A 116 4.76 -10.86 14.26
C LYS A 116 5.21 -10.77 15.72
N THR A 117 5.46 -9.56 16.19
CA THR A 117 5.86 -9.29 17.59
C THR A 117 4.73 -9.63 18.55
N ASP A 118 3.51 -9.15 18.28
CA ASP A 118 2.31 -9.42 19.07
C ASP A 118 2.02 -10.93 19.12
N LYS A 119 2.16 -11.64 17.99
CA LYS A 119 2.01 -13.09 17.92
C LYS A 119 3.02 -13.81 18.82
N GLU A 120 4.29 -13.43 18.77
CA GLU A 120 5.33 -14.03 19.60
C GLU A 120 5.11 -13.76 21.09
N TYR A 121 4.67 -12.55 21.44
CA TYR A 121 4.30 -12.20 22.80
C TYR A 121 3.17 -13.09 23.35
N VAL A 122 2.12 -13.31 22.55
CA VAL A 122 0.99 -14.19 22.93
C VAL A 122 1.46 -15.64 23.09
N LEU A 123 2.25 -16.16 22.15
CA LEU A 123 2.76 -17.53 22.23
C LEU A 123 3.67 -17.74 23.45
N ASN A 124 4.51 -16.76 23.79
CA ASN A 124 5.35 -16.83 24.98
C ASN A 124 4.52 -16.74 26.26
N SER A 125 3.46 -15.93 26.29
CA SER A 125 2.54 -15.85 27.42
C SER A 125 1.83 -17.18 27.67
N ILE A 126 1.33 -17.84 26.61
CA ILE A 126 0.69 -19.16 26.72
C ILE A 126 1.70 -20.20 27.21
N ARG A 127 2.91 -20.23 26.62
CA ARG A 127 3.96 -21.17 27.04
C ARG A 127 4.33 -21.02 28.52
N PHE A 128 4.35 -19.78 29.02
CA PHE A 128 4.58 -19.50 30.44
C PHE A 128 3.45 -20.06 31.32
N ILE A 129 2.20 -19.82 30.93
CA ILE A 129 1.02 -20.34 31.64
C ILE A 129 1.06 -21.86 31.67
N ASP A 130 1.25 -22.53 30.52
CA ASP A 130 1.31 -23.99 30.43
C ASP A 130 2.42 -24.58 31.33
N GLN A 131 3.58 -23.90 31.41
CA GLN A 131 4.68 -24.32 32.28
C GLN A 131 4.36 -24.17 33.76
N GLU A 132 3.76 -23.04 34.15
CA GLU A 132 3.35 -22.80 35.53
C GLU A 132 2.21 -23.74 35.95
N GLU A 133 1.25 -24.04 35.09
CA GLU A 133 0.20 -25.04 35.32
C GLU A 133 0.81 -26.44 35.47
N ALA A 134 1.69 -26.85 34.56
CA ALA A 134 2.37 -28.14 34.65
C ALA A 134 3.25 -28.26 35.91
N LYS A 135 3.84 -27.14 36.38
CA LYS A 135 4.60 -27.09 37.63
C LYS A 135 3.69 -27.13 38.85
N ALA A 136 2.54 -26.45 38.82
CA ALA A 136 1.54 -26.50 39.86
C ALA A 136 1.03 -27.93 40.06
N ILE A 137 0.63 -28.63 38.99
CA ILE A 137 0.18 -30.04 39.05
C ILE A 137 1.25 -30.96 39.63
N ARG A 138 2.52 -30.79 39.23
CA ARG A 138 3.63 -31.58 39.81
C ARG A 138 3.89 -31.23 41.28
N SER A 139 3.70 -29.97 41.68
CA SER A 139 3.86 -29.52 43.05
C SER A 139 2.72 -29.95 43.98
N THR A 140 1.47 -29.96 43.49
CA THR A 140 0.29 -30.45 44.23
C THR A 140 0.09 -31.96 44.09
N GLY A 141 0.80 -32.61 43.16
CA GLY A 141 0.83 -34.06 42.95
C GLY A 141 1.41 -34.88 44.12
N LYS A 142 1.78 -34.25 45.25
CA LYS A 142 1.94 -34.93 46.54
C LYS A 142 0.58 -35.10 47.24
N GLY A 143 -0.28 -35.85 46.56
CA GLY A 143 -1.34 -36.67 47.15
C GLY A 143 -0.98 -38.15 47.02
N GLY A 144 0.31 -38.51 47.10
CA GLY A 144 0.72 -39.87 47.36
C GLY A 144 0.24 -40.23 48.77
N VAL A 145 -0.85 -41.00 48.82
CA VAL A 145 -1.42 -41.59 50.03
C VAL A 145 -0.28 -42.19 50.87
N PRO A 146 -0.01 -41.69 52.10
CA PRO A 146 0.87 -42.39 53.02
C PRO A 146 0.19 -43.69 53.41
N GLY A 147 0.87 -44.79 53.10
CA GLY A 147 0.64 -46.15 53.56
C GLY A 147 -0.56 -46.38 54.47
N ARG A 148 -1.61 -46.96 53.88
CA ARG A 148 -2.46 -47.95 54.57
C ARG A 148 -2.63 -49.16 53.66
N HIS A 149 -1.51 -49.82 53.40
CA HIS A 149 -1.56 -51.27 53.15
C HIS A 149 -1.53 -51.94 54.52
N SER A 150 -2.60 -52.63 54.86
CA SER A 150 -2.70 -53.53 56.02
C SER A 150 -3.65 -54.66 55.62
N PRO A 151 -3.47 -55.85 56.16
CA PRO A 151 -2.53 -56.87 55.72
C PRO A 151 -3.27 -58.05 55.06
N GLY A 152 -2.58 -58.85 54.25
CA GLY A 152 -3.09 -60.15 53.82
C GLY A 152 -3.40 -60.23 52.33
N SER A 153 -2.39 -60.61 51.57
CA SER A 153 -2.54 -61.55 50.46
C SER A 153 -1.13 -61.98 50.04
N GLU A 154 -0.68 -63.00 50.76
CA GLU A 154 0.22 -64.04 50.29
C GLU A 154 0.34 -64.18 48.77
N SER A 155 1.56 -64.05 48.24
CA SER A 155 2.22 -65.11 47.46
C SER A 155 3.48 -64.62 46.77
N GLY A 156 4.61 -65.20 47.19
CA GLY A 156 5.59 -65.74 46.26
C GLY A 156 6.79 -64.86 45.90
N SER A 157 7.98 -65.37 46.27
CA SER A 157 9.10 -65.63 45.34
C SER A 157 10.33 -64.71 45.38
N PHE A 158 11.28 -65.13 46.24
CA PHE A 158 12.77 -65.08 46.16
C PHE A 158 13.58 -63.75 46.27
N VAL A 159 14.30 -63.61 47.41
CA VAL A 159 15.81 -63.57 47.59
C VAL A 159 16.64 -62.89 46.47
N ASN A 160 17.56 -61.92 46.66
CA ASN A 160 18.72 -61.86 47.57
C ASN A 160 19.47 -60.49 47.54
N GLY A 161 20.17 -60.12 48.64
CA GLY A 161 21.41 -59.26 48.77
C GLY A 161 21.40 -57.81 48.25
N ASP A 162 22.05 -56.79 48.84
CA ASP A 162 23.16 -56.71 49.80
C ASP A 162 23.34 -55.24 50.32
N GLU A 163 24.24 -55.05 51.29
CA GLU A 163 24.47 -53.99 52.29
C GLU A 163 24.62 -52.46 51.93
N GLN A 164 24.36 -51.63 52.95
CA GLN A 164 24.57 -50.16 53.19
C GLN A 164 26.08 -49.74 53.25
N PRO A 165 26.57 -48.46 53.49
CA PRO A 165 25.93 -47.23 54.06
C PRO A 165 26.29 -45.81 53.49
N THR A 166 25.66 -44.77 54.07
CA THR A 166 25.75 -43.28 53.94
C THR A 166 27.07 -42.63 54.47
N PRO A 167 27.38 -41.30 54.28
CA PRO A 167 26.97 -40.25 55.25
C PRO A 167 26.78 -38.77 54.76
N LYS A 168 25.74 -38.13 55.33
CA LYS A 168 25.53 -36.75 55.87
C LYS A 168 26.22 -35.44 55.36
N ALA A 169 25.35 -34.48 55.03
CA ALA A 169 25.20 -33.07 55.52
C ALA A 169 26.31 -31.99 55.36
N HIS A 170 25.98 -30.85 54.71
CA HIS A 170 25.95 -29.49 55.32
C HIS A 170 25.48 -28.37 54.34
N THR A 171 24.58 -27.51 54.81
CA THR A 171 24.18 -26.16 54.31
C THR A 171 25.26 -25.10 54.68
N PRO A 172 25.34 -23.86 54.09
CA PRO A 172 24.28 -22.84 54.10
C PRO A 172 24.15 -21.88 52.89
N SER A 173 22.99 -21.21 52.88
CA SER A 173 22.55 -20.12 51.98
C SER A 173 23.08 -18.74 52.42
N PRO A 174 23.16 -17.75 51.50
CA PRO A 174 22.95 -16.34 51.85
C PRO A 174 21.72 -15.71 51.17
N LYS A 175 21.11 -14.79 51.93
CA LYS A 175 19.83 -14.08 51.73
C LYS A 175 19.82 -13.04 50.59
N PRO A 176 18.62 -12.66 50.10
CA PRO A 176 18.43 -11.53 49.19
C PRO A 176 18.41 -10.19 49.93
N ALA A 177 19.10 -9.19 49.38
CA ALA A 177 19.08 -7.80 49.86
C ALA A 177 17.81 -7.07 49.38
N ARG A 178 17.15 -6.38 50.32
CA ARG A 178 16.02 -5.46 50.08
C ARG A 178 16.52 -4.05 49.72
N THR A 179 15.55 -3.25 49.23
CA THR A 179 15.48 -1.77 49.14
C THR A 179 15.96 -1.19 47.79
N ALA A 180 15.32 -0.18 47.18
CA ALA A 180 14.24 0.72 47.58
C ALA A 180 13.42 1.20 46.35
N SER A 181 12.12 1.44 46.54
CA SER A 181 11.28 2.22 45.62
C SER A 181 11.42 3.72 45.85
N PRO A 182 11.29 4.54 44.81
CA PRO A 182 10.58 5.84 44.88
C PRO A 182 9.68 6.06 43.66
N LYS A 183 8.64 6.90 43.62
CA LYS A 183 7.76 7.58 44.58
C LYS A 183 6.64 8.13 43.68
N LEU A 184 5.37 7.88 44.01
CA LEU A 184 4.22 8.46 43.32
C LEU A 184 4.18 9.98 43.56
N ALA A 185 4.11 10.76 42.50
CA ALA A 185 3.72 12.17 42.53
C ALA A 185 2.37 12.35 41.82
N ARG A 186 1.61 13.29 42.39
CA ARG A 186 0.16 13.46 42.32
C ARG A 186 -0.29 14.24 41.09
N ALA A 187 -1.54 13.98 40.71
CA ALA A 187 -2.31 14.52 39.60
C ALA A 187 -2.29 16.05 39.39
N MET A 188 -2.38 16.45 38.12
CA MET A 188 -3.19 17.60 37.67
C MET A 188 -3.87 17.26 36.33
N SER A 189 -5.20 17.18 36.32
CA SER A 189 -6.01 17.22 35.10
C SER A 189 -6.11 18.64 34.56
N PRO A 190 -6.36 18.78 33.25
CA PRO A 190 -7.40 19.70 32.80
C PRO A 190 -8.46 19.03 31.92
N ALA A 191 -9.64 19.65 31.92
CA ALA A 191 -10.94 19.19 31.47
C ALA A 191 -11.12 19.11 29.93
N PRO A 192 -12.22 18.51 29.43
CA PRO A 192 -12.37 18.11 28.03
C PRO A 192 -12.89 19.24 27.13
N LEU A 193 -12.23 19.45 26.00
CA LEU A 193 -12.77 20.27 24.90
C LEU A 193 -13.76 19.47 24.08
N LYS A 194 -15.01 19.93 24.12
CA LYS A 194 -16.13 19.53 23.27
C LYS A 194 -15.84 19.96 21.83
N HIS A 195 -15.86 19.04 20.88
CA HIS A 195 -16.43 19.27 19.55
C HIS A 195 -16.90 17.93 18.99
N ALA A 196 -18.20 17.70 19.12
CA ALA A 196 -18.93 16.69 18.36
C ALA A 196 -19.08 17.21 16.93
N VAL A 197 -18.54 16.47 15.95
CA VAL A 197 -18.97 16.58 14.55
C VAL A 197 -19.56 15.23 14.18
N SER A 198 -20.87 15.26 13.98
CA SER A 198 -21.73 14.13 13.66
C SER A 198 -21.36 13.47 12.32
N PRO A 199 -21.51 12.15 12.16
CA PRO A 199 -21.53 11.52 10.85
C PRO A 199 -22.90 11.78 10.18
N SER A 200 -22.88 12.46 9.03
CA SER A 200 -24.07 12.64 8.19
C SER A 200 -24.56 11.30 7.66
N LYS A 201 -25.75 10.89 8.12
CA LYS A 201 -26.58 9.86 7.49
C LYS A 201 -27.20 10.46 6.23
N ILE A 202 -26.89 9.89 5.06
CA ILE A 202 -27.71 10.10 3.85
C ILE A 202 -28.58 8.86 3.69
N SER A 203 -29.88 9.04 3.91
CA SER A 203 -30.91 8.06 3.59
C SER A 203 -31.14 8.00 2.07
N PRO A 204 -31.43 6.83 1.48
CA PRO A 204 -31.85 6.74 0.09
C PRO A 204 -33.33 7.12 -0.04
N SER A 205 -33.63 8.19 -0.77
CA SER A 205 -35.00 8.49 -1.22
C SER A 205 -35.15 7.98 -2.64
N MET A 206 -36.05 6.99 -2.79
CA MET A 206 -36.60 6.59 -4.08
C MET A 206 -37.55 7.68 -4.58
N THR A 207 -37.35 8.14 -5.81
CA THR A 207 -38.43 8.63 -6.66
C THR A 207 -38.12 8.28 -8.11
N THR A 208 -38.95 7.37 -8.62
CA THR A 208 -39.17 7.03 -10.02
C THR A 208 -39.72 8.22 -10.80
N THR A 209 -39.21 8.46 -12.01
CA THR A 209 -39.94 8.74 -13.27
C THR A 209 -38.92 9.15 -14.36
N THR A 210 -38.66 8.28 -15.36
CA THR A 210 -39.26 8.30 -16.71
C THR A 210 -38.52 9.23 -17.70
N SER A 211 -37.63 8.64 -18.52
CA SER A 211 -37.71 8.61 -19.99
C SER A 211 -36.33 8.34 -20.60
N SER A 212 -36.18 7.14 -21.17
CA SER A 212 -35.11 6.83 -22.13
C SER A 212 -35.47 7.43 -23.49
N PRO A 213 -34.54 8.11 -24.19
CA PRO A 213 -34.57 8.17 -25.64
C PRO A 213 -33.75 7.03 -26.24
N ALA A 214 -34.37 6.30 -27.16
CA ALA A 214 -33.82 5.20 -27.94
C ALA A 214 -32.68 5.65 -28.89
N PRO A 215 -31.81 4.73 -29.35
CA PRO A 215 -30.69 5.04 -30.24
C PRO A 215 -31.15 5.44 -31.65
N ALA A 216 -30.46 6.41 -32.23
CA ALA A 216 -30.71 6.95 -33.57
C ALA A 216 -30.53 5.88 -34.68
N SER A 217 -31.45 5.90 -35.63
CA SER A 217 -31.48 5.08 -36.83
C SER A 217 -30.39 5.47 -37.84
N LYS A 218 -29.76 4.45 -38.45
CA LYS A 218 -28.83 4.60 -39.59
C LYS A 218 -29.55 5.23 -40.80
N PRO A 219 -28.89 6.11 -41.57
CA PRO A 219 -29.44 6.60 -42.83
C PRO A 219 -29.39 5.51 -43.92
N ARG A 220 -30.49 5.41 -44.67
CA ARG A 220 -30.70 4.56 -45.85
C ARG A 220 -29.98 5.19 -47.06
N PRO A 221 -29.36 4.41 -47.96
CA PRO A 221 -28.74 4.97 -49.17
C PRO A 221 -29.81 5.46 -50.16
N ALA A 222 -29.59 6.64 -50.72
CA ALA A 222 -30.38 7.22 -51.79
C ALA A 222 -30.08 6.49 -53.12
N LEU A 223 -31.11 5.93 -53.73
CA LEU A 223 -31.11 5.52 -55.14
C LEU A 223 -31.10 6.79 -55.99
N ARG A 224 -30.01 6.99 -56.74
CA ARG A 224 -29.87 8.01 -57.77
C ARG A 224 -30.54 7.48 -59.03
N SER A 225 -31.57 8.18 -59.50
CA SER A 225 -32.18 7.96 -60.80
C SER A 225 -31.18 8.27 -61.91
N GLU A 226 -30.94 7.31 -62.80
CA GLU A 226 -30.28 7.54 -64.08
C GLU A 226 -31.29 8.05 -65.12
N GLU A 227 -30.71 8.82 -66.03
CA GLU A 227 -31.26 9.44 -67.22
C GLU A 227 -31.92 8.44 -68.18
N PHE A 228 -33.00 8.87 -68.82
CA PHE A 228 -33.27 8.70 -70.25
C PHE A 228 -34.15 9.86 -70.73
#